data_AF-A0AA38LXR8-F1
#
_entry.id   AF-A0AA38LXR8-F1
#
_cell.length_a   1.000
_cell.length_b   1.000
_cell.length_c   1.000
_cell.angle_alpha   90.00
_cell.angle_beta   90.00
_cell.angle_gamma   90.00
#
_symmetry.space_group_name_H-M   'P 1'
#
loop_
_entity.id
_entity.type
_entity.pdbx_description
1 polymer ?
#
loop_
_entity_poly.entity_id
_entity_poly.type
_entity_poly.pdbx_seq_one_letter_code
_entity_poly.pdbx_strand_id
1 'polypeptide(L)'
;MLGRLHWINKEALIFYIRACQDPETGGISDRPGDCCDPFHTLFGLAGLQLLGAASELQEINAVFCLPQYVVDAIEEDCCLDQLRAHRDKNAK
;
A
#
# COMPACT_ATOMS: atom_id res chain seq x y z
N MET A 1 -1.98 5.01 -10.66
CA MET A 1 -3.16 4.12 -10.63
C MET A 1 -3.99 4.33 -11.91
N LEU A 2 -4.63 3.30 -12.47
CA LEU A 2 -5.36 3.41 -13.74
C LEU A 2 -6.66 4.26 -13.64
N GLY A 3 -7.07 4.69 -12.44
CA GLY A 3 -8.27 5.51 -12.25
C GLY A 3 -9.58 4.78 -12.59
N ARG A 4 -9.59 3.44 -12.50
CA ARG A 4 -10.72 2.56 -12.84
C ARG A 4 -11.12 1.63 -11.70
N LEU A 5 -10.84 1.99 -10.45
CA LEU A 5 -11.19 1.15 -9.28
C LEU A 5 -12.71 0.90 -9.19
N HIS A 6 -13.54 1.82 -9.68
CA HIS A 6 -15.00 1.66 -9.74
C HIS A 6 -15.47 0.60 -10.76
N TRP A 7 -14.61 0.04 -11.60
CA TRP A 7 -14.98 -1.02 -12.55
C TRP A 7 -15.08 -2.40 -11.90
N ILE A 8 -14.47 -2.59 -10.74
CA ILE A 8 -14.54 -3.86 -10.01
C ILE A 8 -15.67 -3.83 -8.99
N ASN A 9 -16.25 -5.01 -8.70
CA ASN A 9 -17.17 -5.15 -7.59
C ASN A 9 -16.37 -5.13 -6.27
N LYS A 10 -16.33 -3.95 -5.64
CA LYS A 10 -15.60 -3.70 -4.40
C LYS A 10 -16.02 -4.64 -3.27
N GLU A 11 -17.32 -4.82 -3.04
CA GLU A 11 -17.83 -5.64 -1.93
C GLU A 11 -17.47 -7.12 -2.09
N ALA A 12 -17.59 -7.65 -3.32
CA ALA A 12 -17.20 -9.03 -3.61
C ALA A 12 -15.69 -9.26 -3.37
N LEU A 13 -14.85 -8.28 -3.73
CA LEU A 13 -13.40 -8.38 -3.53
C LEU A 13 -13.02 -8.27 -2.05
N ILE A 14 -13.65 -7.35 -1.29
CA ILE A 14 -13.44 -7.24 0.16
C ILE A 14 -13.80 -8.57 0.83
N PHE A 15 -14.96 -9.14 0.49
CA PHE A 15 -15.39 -10.43 1.01
C PHE A 15 -14.36 -11.54 0.71
N TYR A 16 -13.87 -11.61 -0.53
CA TYR A 16 -12.86 -12.60 -0.92
C TYR A 16 -11.55 -12.45 -0.13
N ILE A 17 -11.02 -11.23 0.00
CA ILE A 17 -9.77 -11.00 0.76
C ILE A 17 -9.95 -11.38 2.24
N ARG A 18 -11.10 -11.04 2.84
CA ARG A 18 -11.42 -11.42 4.22
C ARG A 18 -11.58 -12.93 4.39
N ALA A 19 -12.08 -13.64 3.38
CA ALA A 19 -12.15 -15.11 3.41
C ALA A 19 -10.76 -15.77 3.36
N CYS A 20 -9.72 -15.07 2.91
CA CYS A 20 -8.33 -15.52 2.94
C CYS A 20 -7.61 -15.24 4.27
N GLN A 21 -8.28 -14.61 5.26
CA GLN A 21 -7.70 -14.37 6.58
C GLN A 21 -7.73 -15.64 7.44
N ASP A 22 -6.62 -15.96 8.09
CA ASP A 22 -6.59 -17.01 9.11
C ASP A 22 -7.09 -16.42 10.46
N PRO A 23 -8.20 -16.94 11.02
CA PRO A 23 -8.77 -16.44 12.26
C PRO A 23 -8.01 -16.88 13.53
N GLU A 24 -7.15 -17.89 13.45
CA GLU A 24 -6.41 -18.44 14.59
C GLU A 24 -5.00 -17.86 14.69
N THR A 25 -4.27 -17.82 13.57
CA THR A 25 -2.86 -17.39 13.55
C THR A 25 -2.66 -15.99 12.97
N GLY A 26 -3.69 -15.44 12.31
CA GLY A 26 -3.60 -14.17 11.60
C GLY A 26 -2.89 -14.30 10.26
N GLY A 27 -2.79 -13.18 9.55
CA GLY A 27 -2.26 -13.14 8.19
C GLY A 27 -3.32 -13.36 7.12
N ILE A 28 -2.90 -13.29 5.86
CA ILE A 28 -3.72 -13.49 4.67
C ILE A 28 -2.96 -14.43 3.72
N SER A 29 -3.66 -15.42 3.17
CA SER A 29 -3.16 -16.32 2.13
C SER A 29 -3.57 -15.86 0.73
N ASP A 30 -3.13 -16.57 -0.31
CA ASP A 30 -3.58 -16.32 -1.68
C ASP A 30 -5.05 -16.73 -1.91
N ARG A 31 -5.52 -17.76 -1.19
CA ARG A 31 -6.87 -18.32 -1.29
C ARG A 31 -7.43 -18.76 0.06
N PRO A 32 -8.76 -18.77 0.23
CA PRO A 32 -9.40 -19.23 1.47
C PRO A 32 -8.99 -20.66 1.82
N GLY A 33 -8.49 -20.86 3.04
CA GLY A 33 -8.08 -22.16 3.56
C GLY A 33 -6.62 -22.55 3.30
N ASP A 34 -5.87 -21.77 2.52
CA ASP A 34 -4.43 -21.96 2.33
C ASP A 34 -3.60 -21.32 3.46
N CYS A 35 -2.33 -21.71 3.57
CA CYS A 35 -1.43 -21.20 4.59
C CYS A 35 -1.09 -19.71 4.33
N CYS A 36 -1.15 -18.89 5.38
CA CYS A 36 -0.82 -17.47 5.28
C CYS A 36 0.68 -17.23 5.15
N ASP A 37 1.05 -16.12 4.50
CA ASP A 37 2.44 -15.67 4.41
C ASP A 37 2.55 -14.14 4.44
N PRO A 38 3.75 -13.59 4.71
CA PRO A 38 3.93 -12.13 4.79
C PRO A 38 3.62 -11.39 3.48
N PHE A 39 3.80 -12.02 2.33
CA PHE A 39 3.62 -11.41 1.03
C PHE A 39 2.14 -11.18 0.72
N HIS A 40 1.31 -12.21 0.87
CA HIS A 40 -0.13 -12.11 0.69
C HIS A 40 -0.78 -11.29 1.82
N THR A 41 -0.23 -11.34 3.03
CA THR A 41 -0.65 -10.46 4.13
C THR A 41 -0.47 -8.99 3.77
N LEU A 42 0.69 -8.59 3.24
CA LEU A 42 0.94 -7.21 2.81
C LEU A 42 -0.07 -6.77 1.74
N PHE A 43 -0.25 -7.57 0.68
CA PHE A 43 -1.13 -7.19 -0.42
C PHE A 43 -2.61 -7.25 -0.08
N GLY A 44 -3.03 -8.18 0.78
CA GLY A 44 -4.39 -8.22 1.27
C GLY A 44 -4.73 -6.99 2.11
N LEU A 45 -3.83 -6.56 3.00
CA LEU A 45 -4.01 -5.33 3.78
C LEU A 45 -4.02 -4.07 2.90
N ALA A 46 -3.06 -3.96 1.97
CA ALA A 46 -3.01 -2.86 1.01
C ALA A 46 -4.27 -2.80 0.14
N GLY A 47 -4.75 -3.95 -0.34
CA GLY A 47 -5.99 -4.05 -1.10
C GLY A 47 -7.21 -3.60 -0.30
N LEU A 48 -7.35 -4.07 0.94
CA LEU A 48 -8.45 -3.65 1.84
C LEU A 48 -8.42 -2.15 2.12
N GLN A 49 -7.24 -1.58 2.31
CA GLN A 49 -7.07 -0.14 2.49
C GLN A 49 -7.51 0.63 1.23
N LEU A 50 -7.04 0.23 0.04
CA LEU A 50 -7.35 0.91 -1.21
C LEU A 50 -8.84 0.80 -1.57
N LEU A 51 -9.47 -0.29 -1.14
CA LEU A 51 -10.91 -0.48 -1.25
C LEU A 51 -11.67 0.30 -0.16
N GLY A 52 -11.02 0.95 0.80
CA GLY A 52 -11.69 1.69 1.86
C GLY A 52 -12.43 0.79 2.87
N ALA A 53 -11.94 -0.43 3.06
CA ALA A 53 -12.48 -1.44 3.98
C ALA A 53 -11.62 -1.67 5.23
N ALA A 54 -10.63 -0.79 5.44
CA ALA A 54 -9.71 -0.79 6.57
C ALA A 54 -9.34 0.66 6.93
N SER A 55 -10.27 1.38 7.55
CA SER A 55 -10.10 2.80 7.96
C SER A 55 -9.04 3.00 9.05
N GLU A 56 -8.70 1.93 9.75
CA GLU A 56 -7.65 1.87 10.76
C GLU A 56 -6.24 1.87 10.16
N LEU A 57 -6.11 1.58 8.86
CA LEU A 57 -4.83 1.57 8.16
C LEU A 57 -4.49 2.95 7.58
N GLN A 58 -3.19 3.27 7.58
CA GLN A 58 -2.67 4.47 6.93
C GLN A 58 -2.89 4.42 5.43
N GLU A 59 -2.96 5.59 4.78
CA GLU A 59 -3.13 5.66 3.34
C GLU A 59 -2.01 4.93 2.60
N ILE A 60 -2.36 4.02 1.67
CA ILE A 60 -1.38 3.31 0.86
C ILE A 60 -1.27 3.96 -0.51
N ASN A 61 -0.04 4.28 -0.90
CA ASN A 61 0.28 4.65 -2.26
C ASN A 61 0.20 3.42 -3.17
N ALA A 62 -0.78 3.41 -4.08
CA ALA A 62 -1.03 2.30 -4.99
C ALA A 62 0.06 2.06 -6.06
N VAL A 63 1.04 2.97 -6.21
CA VAL A 63 2.15 2.81 -7.15
C VAL A 63 3.31 2.09 -6.48
N PHE A 64 3.65 2.49 -5.25
CA PHE A 64 4.79 1.94 -4.52
C PHE A 64 4.42 0.83 -3.52
N CYS A 65 3.14 0.65 -3.22
CA CYS A 65 2.67 -0.23 -2.15
C CYS A 65 3.32 0.10 -0.79
N LEU A 66 3.49 1.40 -0.54
CA LEU A 66 4.02 1.96 0.70
C LEU A 66 2.99 2.91 1.32
N PRO A 67 3.06 3.18 2.64
CA PRO A 67 2.28 4.26 3.22
C PRO A 67 2.59 5.60 2.54
N GLN A 68 1.57 6.40 2.26
CA GLN A 68 1.71 7.66 1.52
C GLN A 68 2.70 8.60 2.20
N TYR A 69 2.66 8.71 3.54
CA TYR A 69 3.59 9.55 4.30
C TYR A 69 5.07 9.16 4.12
N VAL A 70 5.37 7.89 3.81
CA VAL A 70 6.75 7.43 3.55
C VAL A 70 7.20 7.88 2.17
N VAL A 71 6.29 7.82 1.18
CA VAL A 71 6.55 8.32 -0.17
C VAL A 71 6.81 9.83 -0.12
N ASP A 72 5.95 10.56 0.60
CA ASP A 72 6.08 12.02 0.77
C ASP A 72 7.45 12.39 1.39
N ALA A 73 7.85 11.67 2.46
CA ALA A 73 9.15 11.90 3.10
C ALA A 73 10.34 11.66 2.16
N ILE A 74 10.29 10.60 1.34
CA ILE A 74 11.35 10.28 0.36
C ILE A 74 11.43 11.36 -0.72
N GLU A 75 10.29 11.87 -1.19
CA GLU A 75 10.24 12.93 -2.19
C GLU A 75 10.79 14.27 -1.66
N GLU A 76 10.46 14.62 -0.42
CA GLU A 76 10.98 15.81 0.26
C GLU A 76 12.50 15.75 0.43
N ASP A 77 13.03 14.61 0.89
CA ASP A 77 14.48 14.40 1.05
C ASP A 77 15.22 14.49 -0.30
N CYS A 78 14.66 13.89 -1.36
CA CYS A 78 15.23 13.98 -2.69
C CYS A 78 15.27 15.43 -3.20
N CYS A 79 14.22 16.21 -2.94
CA CYS A 79 14.17 17.62 -3.31
C CYS A 79 15.24 18.45 -2.56
N LEU A 80 15.42 18.20 -1.26
CA LEU A 80 16.44 18.87 -0.44
C LEU A 80 17.86 18.56 -0.94
N ASP A 81 18.13 17.32 -1.31
CA ASP A 81 19.43 16.93 -1.85
C ASP A 81 19.72 17.58 -3.21
N GLN A 82 18.71 17.71 -4.08
CA GLN A 82 18.84 18.46 -5.33
C GLN A 82 19.13 19.95 -5.09
N LEU A 83 18.45 20.58 -4.13
CA LEU A 83 18.69 21.98 -3.76
C LEU A 83 20.08 22.21 -3.18
N ARG A 84 20.56 21.30 -2.32
CA ARG A 84 21.94 21.32 -1.78
C ARG A 84 22.96 21.22 -2.91
N ALA A 85 22.79 20.25 -3.82
CA ALA A 85 23.67 20.08 -4.97
C ALA A 85 23.68 21.30 -5.91
N HIS A 86 22.55 22.00 -6.08
CA HIS A 86 22.50 23.23 -6.88
C HIS A 86 23.23 24.40 -6.18
N ARG A 87 23.04 24.56 -4.87
CA ARG A 87 23.70 25.61 -4.09
C ARG A 87 25.22 25.47 -4.12
N ASP A 88 25.74 24.26 -4.03
CA ASP A 88 27.18 24.00 -4.07
C ASP A 88 27.80 24.25 -5.45
N LYS A 89 27.04 24.09 -6.55
CA LYS A 89 27.49 24.42 -7.91
C LYS A 89 27.57 25.93 -8.17
N ASN A 90 26.73 26.74 -7.51
CA ASN A 90 26.70 28.19 -7.65
C ASN A 90 27.58 28.93 -6.64
N ALA A 91 28.19 28.21 -5.68
CA ALA A 91 29.10 28.76 -4.68
C ALA A 91 30.58 28.77 -5.13
N LYS A 92 30.84 28.46 -6.42
CA LYS A 92 32.13 28.58 -7.10
C LYS A 92 32.04 29.63 -8.19
#